data_AF-A0A022RKF4-F1
#
_entry.id   AF-A0A022RKF4-F1
#
_cell.length_a   1.000
_cell.length_b   1.000
_cell.length_c   1.000
_cell.angle_alpha   90.00
_cell.angle_beta   90.00
_cell.angle_gamma   90.00
#
_symmetry.space_group_name_H-M   'P 1'
#
loop_
_entity.id
_entity.type
_entity.pdbx_description
1 polymer ?
#
loop_
_entity_poly.entity_id
_entity_poly.type
_entity_poly.pdbx_seq_one_letter_code
_entity_poly.pdbx_strand_id
1 'polypeptide(L)'
;DEAELIDKNDEEQFMDSAYYLSNYGLPALLANAEAATSEVLKGKQLKDYFNVSTLHDAIIQIMDTLMIMRSPHYWVGYLMPEDYSDRSRATKFDLLMGETRAVLLSAEFANIVDISLGAVVKRVLKDVSISCGENNLMSGIPLARVIPRIAHISDSLIGEDNRFRYIRITRSIPEVEQFFTLLYSSTPV
;
A
#
# COMPACT_ATOMS: atom_id res chain seq x y z
N ASP A 1 26.88 -12.29 28.28
CA ASP A 1 26.24 -11.83 27.03
C ASP A 1 25.21 -12.82 26.52
N GLU A 2 24.15 -13.03 27.31
CA GLU A 2 22.90 -13.74 26.92
C GLU A 2 21.68 -12.80 27.06
N ALA A 3 21.91 -11.52 27.42
CA ALA A 3 20.86 -10.53 27.65
C ALA A 3 20.33 -9.89 26.34
N GLU A 4 21.03 -10.06 25.22
CA GLU A 4 20.67 -9.46 23.92
C GLU A 4 19.71 -10.32 23.09
N LEU A 5 19.64 -11.64 23.28
CA LEU A 5 18.80 -12.50 22.45
C LEU A 5 17.31 -12.26 22.70
N ILE A 6 16.56 -11.89 21.65
CA ILE A 6 15.09 -11.88 21.67
C ILE A 6 14.64 -13.30 21.97
N ASP A 7 13.78 -13.48 22.97
CA ASP A 7 13.28 -14.81 23.27
C ASP A 7 12.29 -15.28 22.20
N LYS A 8 12.14 -16.59 22.08
CA LYS A 8 11.30 -17.19 21.04
C LYS A 8 9.83 -16.76 21.12
N ASN A 9 9.31 -16.50 22.31
CA ASN A 9 7.93 -16.05 22.46
C ASN A 9 7.77 -14.62 21.94
N ASP A 10 8.72 -13.72 22.23
CA ASP A 10 8.70 -12.36 21.72
C ASP A 10 8.90 -12.31 20.19
N GLU A 11 9.72 -13.20 19.62
CA GLU A 11 9.87 -13.37 18.17
C GLU A 11 8.56 -13.85 17.51
N GLU A 12 7.92 -14.88 18.06
CA GLU A 12 6.64 -15.39 17.54
C GLU A 12 5.55 -14.32 17.58
N GLN A 13 5.44 -13.58 18.69
CA GLN A 13 4.48 -12.46 18.80
C GLN A 13 4.76 -11.36 17.78
N PHE A 14 6.04 -11.04 17.56
CA PHE A 14 6.43 -10.05 16.55
C PHE A 14 6.07 -10.49 15.15
N MET A 15 6.33 -11.74 14.79
CA MET A 15 5.97 -12.29 13.48
C MET A 15 4.44 -12.36 13.29
N ASP A 16 3.69 -12.69 14.34
CA ASP A 16 2.23 -12.70 14.31
C ASP A 16 1.64 -11.29 14.06
N SER A 17 2.34 -10.24 14.48
CA SER A 17 1.92 -8.86 14.22
C SER A 17 1.85 -8.51 12.73
N ALA A 18 2.60 -9.22 11.86
CA ALA A 18 2.55 -9.02 10.42
C ALA A 18 1.16 -9.33 9.81
N TYR A 19 0.35 -10.13 10.50
CA TYR A 19 -1.03 -10.42 10.11
C TYR A 19 -2.03 -9.35 10.54
N TYR A 20 -1.60 -8.28 11.22
CA TYR A 20 -2.49 -7.22 11.67
C TYR A 20 -3.26 -6.58 10.50
N LEU A 21 -2.58 -6.33 9.37
CA LEU A 21 -3.24 -5.79 8.18
C LEU A 21 -4.37 -6.71 7.72
N SER A 22 -4.14 -8.02 7.55
CA SER A 22 -5.18 -8.93 7.06
C SER A 22 -6.32 -9.13 8.05
N ASN A 23 -6.02 -9.12 9.35
CA ASN A 23 -6.98 -9.47 10.40
C ASN A 23 -7.78 -8.26 10.90
N TYR A 24 -7.19 -7.06 10.90
CA TYR A 24 -7.77 -5.88 11.55
C TYR A 24 -7.71 -4.62 10.67
N GLY A 25 -6.59 -4.40 9.97
CA GLY A 25 -6.37 -3.17 9.19
C GLY A 25 -7.16 -3.09 7.88
N LEU A 26 -7.33 -4.22 7.20
CA LEU A 26 -7.88 -4.29 5.84
C LEU A 26 -9.33 -3.79 5.75
N PRO A 27 -10.26 -4.12 6.69
CA PRO A 27 -11.61 -3.57 6.67
C PRO A 27 -11.63 -2.03 6.75
N ALA A 28 -10.79 -1.45 7.62
CA ALA A 28 -10.69 0.01 7.76
C ALA A 28 -10.06 0.65 6.52
N LEU A 29 -9.01 0.03 5.96
CA LEU A 29 -8.39 0.45 4.71
C LEU A 29 -9.40 0.46 3.56
N LEU A 30 -10.22 -0.58 3.43
CA LEU A 30 -11.24 -0.68 2.39
C LEU A 30 -12.29 0.43 2.53
N ALA A 31 -12.82 0.63 3.74
CA ALA A 31 -13.81 1.68 4.01
C ALA A 31 -13.27 3.08 3.70
N ASN A 32 -12.00 3.35 4.05
CA ASN A 32 -11.38 4.64 3.77
C ASN A 32 -11.02 4.81 2.29
N ALA A 33 -10.61 3.73 1.59
CA ALA A 33 -10.40 3.74 0.15
C ALA A 33 -11.70 4.00 -0.61
N GLU A 34 -12.82 3.44 -0.16
CA GLU A 34 -14.15 3.72 -0.71
C GLU A 34 -14.53 5.19 -0.49
N ALA A 35 -14.34 5.73 0.71
CA ALA A 35 -14.61 7.13 1.01
C ALA A 35 -13.76 8.09 0.16
N ALA A 36 -12.46 7.82 0.02
CA ALA A 36 -11.55 8.59 -0.83
C ALA A 36 -11.97 8.54 -2.30
N THR A 37 -12.34 7.35 -2.79
CA THR A 37 -12.85 7.16 -4.15
C THR A 37 -14.14 7.95 -4.39
N SER A 38 -15.06 7.91 -3.43
CA SER A 38 -16.32 8.66 -3.49
C SER A 38 -16.09 10.16 -3.58
N GLU A 39 -15.15 10.70 -2.79
CA GLU A 39 -14.85 12.14 -2.81
C GLU A 39 -14.17 12.56 -4.11
N VAL A 40 -13.21 11.78 -4.64
CA VAL A 40 -12.53 12.11 -5.91
C VAL A 40 -13.46 11.99 -7.12
N LEU A 41 -14.36 11.01 -7.12
CA LEU A 41 -15.33 10.81 -8.20
C LEU A 41 -16.60 11.65 -8.05
N LYS A 42 -16.70 12.46 -7.00
CA LYS A 42 -17.85 13.31 -6.72
C LYS A 42 -18.12 14.26 -7.89
N GLY A 43 -19.36 14.26 -8.36
CA GLY A 43 -19.77 15.08 -9.50
C GLY A 43 -19.35 14.55 -10.87
N LYS A 44 -18.56 13.46 -10.95
CA LYS A 44 -18.32 12.75 -12.22
C LYS A 44 -19.57 12.00 -12.65
N GLN A 45 -19.84 12.00 -13.95
CA GLN A 45 -20.94 11.27 -14.56
C GLN A 45 -20.41 10.07 -15.34
N LEU A 46 -21.22 9.02 -15.47
CA LEU A 46 -20.88 7.83 -16.26
C LEU A 46 -20.57 8.11 -17.74
N LYS A 47 -21.08 9.23 -18.27
CA LYS A 47 -20.81 9.70 -19.64
C LYS A 47 -19.51 10.49 -19.77
N ASP A 48 -18.88 10.87 -18.67
CA ASP A 48 -17.63 11.64 -18.70
C ASP A 48 -16.52 10.79 -19.29
N TYR A 49 -15.71 11.40 -20.14
CA TYR A 49 -14.64 10.70 -20.85
C TYR A 49 -13.37 10.67 -19.99
N PHE A 50 -12.81 9.47 -19.85
CA PHE A 50 -11.54 9.23 -19.20
C PHE A 50 -10.56 8.74 -20.25
N ASN A 51 -9.44 9.46 -20.37
CA ASN A 51 -8.26 8.98 -21.08
C ASN A 51 -7.21 8.49 -20.08
N VAL A 52 -6.05 8.01 -20.58
CA VAL A 52 -4.98 7.51 -19.71
C VAL A 52 -4.51 8.54 -18.67
N SER A 53 -4.38 9.81 -19.05
CA SER A 53 -3.97 10.88 -18.12
C SER A 53 -5.04 11.11 -17.06
N THR A 54 -6.31 11.29 -17.46
CA THR A 54 -7.41 11.51 -16.51
C THR A 54 -7.58 10.34 -15.54
N LEU A 55 -7.39 9.11 -16.02
CA LEU A 55 -7.43 7.93 -15.17
C LEU A 55 -6.24 7.85 -14.22
N HIS A 56 -5.03 8.15 -14.70
CA HIS A 56 -3.83 8.27 -13.86
C HIS A 56 -4.06 9.29 -12.74
N ASP A 57 -4.47 10.51 -13.11
CA ASP A 57 -4.64 11.61 -12.16
C ASP A 57 -5.74 11.30 -11.14
N ALA A 58 -6.82 10.62 -11.55
CA ALA A 58 -7.85 10.16 -10.64
C ALA A 58 -7.32 9.11 -9.65
N ILE A 59 -6.52 8.14 -10.10
CA ILE A 59 -5.92 7.12 -9.22
C ILE A 59 -4.97 7.78 -8.22
N ILE A 60 -4.08 8.67 -8.69
CA ILE A 60 -3.17 9.41 -7.81
C ILE A 60 -3.95 10.26 -6.80
N GLN A 61 -4.99 10.98 -7.22
CA GLN A 61 -5.83 11.75 -6.30
C GLN A 61 -6.53 10.87 -5.26
N ILE A 62 -6.98 9.66 -5.62
CA ILE A 62 -7.57 8.72 -4.66
C ILE A 62 -6.52 8.28 -3.64
N MET A 63 -5.30 7.98 -4.10
CA MET A 63 -4.20 7.56 -3.24
C MET A 63 -3.74 8.69 -2.31
N ASP A 64 -3.56 9.90 -2.84
CA ASP A 64 -3.26 11.08 -2.05
C ASP A 64 -4.35 11.34 -1.03
N THR A 65 -5.62 11.30 -1.44
CA THR A 65 -6.75 11.46 -0.53
C THR A 65 -6.73 10.39 0.56
N LEU A 66 -6.48 9.12 0.23
CA LEU A 66 -6.37 8.03 1.20
C LEU A 66 -5.19 8.21 2.17
N MET A 67 -4.04 8.66 1.66
CA MET A 67 -2.81 8.85 2.44
C MET A 67 -2.83 10.12 3.29
N ILE A 68 -3.61 11.14 2.89
CA ILE A 68 -3.65 12.48 3.49
C ILE A 68 -4.92 12.69 4.34
N MET A 69 -5.99 11.90 4.17
CA MET A 69 -7.33 12.18 4.71
C MET A 69 -7.40 12.49 6.22
N ARG A 70 -6.36 12.20 7.01
CA ARG A 70 -6.34 12.50 8.45
C ARG A 70 -5.02 13.02 9.04
N SER A 71 -3.85 12.66 8.53
CA SER A 71 -2.52 13.10 9.01
C SER A 71 -1.42 12.49 8.13
N PRO A 72 -0.23 13.09 7.99
CA PRO A 72 0.95 12.32 7.60
C PRO A 72 1.03 11.08 8.50
N HIS A 73 1.21 9.91 7.86
CA HIS A 73 1.35 8.59 8.49
C HIS A 73 0.09 7.85 8.99
N TYR A 74 -1.12 8.30 8.69
CA TYR A 74 -2.34 7.56 9.09
C TYR A 74 -2.40 6.12 8.52
N TRP A 75 -1.72 5.87 7.40
CA TRP A 75 -1.64 4.53 6.80
C TRP A 75 -0.91 3.50 7.70
N VAL A 76 -0.05 3.94 8.62
CA VAL A 76 0.63 3.06 9.58
C VAL A 76 -0.38 2.40 10.52
N GLY A 77 -1.49 3.08 10.84
CA GLY A 77 -2.57 2.53 11.66
C GLY A 77 -3.32 1.35 11.02
N TYR A 78 -3.14 1.11 9.71
CA TYR A 78 -3.63 -0.12 9.06
C TYR A 78 -2.66 -1.29 9.22
N LEU A 79 -1.38 -1.03 9.51
CA LEU A 79 -0.34 -2.05 9.55
C LEU A 79 0.00 -2.51 10.96
N MET A 80 -0.27 -1.67 11.96
CA MET A 80 0.00 -1.98 13.36
C MET A 80 -0.96 -1.24 14.30
N PRO A 81 -1.21 -1.78 15.50
CA PRO A 81 -2.02 -1.11 16.52
C PRO A 81 -1.34 0.19 17.00
N GLU A 82 -2.08 1.08 17.65
CA GLU A 82 -1.50 2.28 18.28
C GLU A 82 -0.67 1.94 19.53
N ASP A 83 0.36 2.75 19.82
CA ASP A 83 1.28 2.51 20.95
C ASP A 83 0.56 2.88 22.25
N TYR A 84 0.14 1.86 23.01
CA TYR A 84 -0.51 2.04 24.32
C TYR A 84 0.41 1.67 25.50
N SER A 85 1.68 1.30 25.26
CA SER A 85 2.55 0.75 26.31
C SER A 85 3.31 1.83 27.09
N ASP A 86 3.26 1.70 28.42
CA ASP A 86 4.11 2.43 29.35
C ASP A 86 5.56 1.91 29.19
N ARG A 87 6.42 2.75 28.61
CA ARG A 87 7.83 2.42 28.29
C ARG A 87 8.63 1.91 29.50
N SER A 88 8.17 2.15 30.72
CA SER A 88 8.83 1.67 31.95
C SER A 88 8.75 0.15 32.17
N ARG A 89 7.90 -0.58 31.43
CA ARG A 89 7.74 -2.05 31.50
C ARG A 89 7.72 -2.74 30.12
N ALA A 90 8.31 -2.12 29.11
CA ALA A 90 8.30 -2.65 27.75
C ALA A 90 9.00 -4.01 27.66
N THR A 91 8.34 -5.00 27.05
CA THR A 91 8.95 -6.27 26.64
C THR A 91 9.86 -6.06 25.43
N LYS A 92 10.64 -7.07 25.01
CA LYS A 92 11.41 -6.94 23.76
C LYS A 92 10.48 -6.86 22.55
N PHE A 93 9.35 -7.57 22.60
CA PHE A 93 8.26 -7.38 21.64
C PHE A 93 7.80 -5.92 21.53
N ASP A 94 7.57 -5.23 22.66
CA ASP A 94 7.16 -3.82 22.65
C ASP A 94 8.24 -2.92 22.02
N LEU A 95 9.52 -3.22 22.26
CA LEU A 95 10.64 -2.51 21.63
C LEU A 95 10.67 -2.73 20.11
N LEU A 96 10.50 -3.97 19.65
CA LEU A 96 10.44 -4.31 18.22
C LEU A 96 9.26 -3.63 17.52
N MET A 97 8.09 -3.57 18.16
CA MET A 97 6.94 -2.84 17.64
C MET A 97 7.23 -1.34 17.54
N GLY A 98 7.89 -0.76 18.54
CA GLY A 98 8.31 0.65 18.53
C GLY A 98 9.34 0.97 17.45
N GLU A 99 10.34 0.12 17.26
CA GLU A 99 11.34 0.25 16.19
C GLU A 99 10.70 0.09 14.82
N THR A 100 9.82 -0.90 14.64
CA THR A 100 9.07 -1.10 13.40
C THR A 100 8.22 0.14 13.09
N ARG A 101 7.53 0.70 14.08
CA ARG A 101 6.79 1.96 13.90
C ARG A 101 7.72 3.09 13.46
N ALA A 102 8.88 3.25 14.10
CA ALA A 102 9.84 4.29 13.73
C ALA A 102 10.31 4.14 12.27
N VAL A 103 10.55 2.91 11.81
CA VAL A 103 10.88 2.61 10.41
C VAL A 103 9.71 2.97 9.49
N LEU A 104 8.47 2.55 9.80
CA LEU A 104 7.29 2.87 8.99
C LEU A 104 6.99 4.37 8.92
N LEU A 105 7.33 5.13 9.96
CA LEU A 105 7.19 6.59 10.02
C LEU A 105 8.34 7.35 9.34
N SER A 106 9.43 6.68 8.99
CA SER A 106 10.62 7.32 8.40
C SER A 106 10.33 7.91 7.02
N ALA A 107 11.04 8.98 6.67
CA ALA A 107 10.95 9.60 5.35
C ALA A 107 11.47 8.64 4.26
N GLU A 108 12.48 7.85 4.59
CA GLU A 108 13.06 6.82 3.76
C GLU A 108 12.01 5.77 3.38
N PHE A 109 11.30 5.21 4.36
CA PHE A 109 10.25 4.23 4.08
C PHE A 109 9.06 4.86 3.35
N ALA A 110 8.66 6.09 3.71
CA ALA A 110 7.61 6.80 2.99
C ALA A 110 7.93 6.99 1.50
N ASN A 111 9.19 7.32 1.17
CA ASN A 111 9.66 7.40 -0.21
C ASN A 111 9.63 6.02 -0.92
N ILE A 112 9.99 4.94 -0.22
CA ILE A 112 9.89 3.57 -0.77
C ILE A 112 8.43 3.20 -1.07
N VAL A 113 7.50 3.55 -0.18
CA VAL A 113 6.07 3.36 -0.40
C VAL A 113 5.61 4.13 -1.64
N ASP A 114 5.97 5.40 -1.77
CA ASP A 114 5.60 6.23 -2.92
C ASP A 114 6.11 5.66 -4.26
N ILE A 115 7.41 5.31 -4.33
CA ILE A 115 8.01 4.69 -5.53
C ILE A 115 7.30 3.37 -5.88
N SER A 116 7.07 2.52 -4.87
CA SER A 116 6.44 1.21 -5.04
C SER A 116 5.01 1.32 -5.55
N LEU A 117 4.23 2.20 -4.92
CA LEU A 117 2.86 2.49 -5.31
C LEU A 117 2.78 3.09 -6.71
N GLY A 118 3.65 4.06 -7.03
CA GLY A 118 3.75 4.63 -8.38
C GLY A 118 4.05 3.58 -9.45
N ALA A 119 4.93 2.62 -9.16
CA ALA A 119 5.22 1.51 -10.07
C ALA A 119 4.00 0.59 -10.30
N VAL A 120 3.25 0.30 -9.23
CA VAL A 120 2.00 -0.48 -9.31
C VAL A 120 0.94 0.26 -10.12
N VAL A 121 0.74 1.56 -9.88
CA VAL A 121 -0.23 2.39 -10.64
C VAL A 121 0.11 2.40 -12.13
N LYS A 122 1.38 2.61 -12.49
CA LYS A 122 1.85 2.54 -13.89
C LYS A 122 1.50 1.21 -14.54
N ARG A 123 1.64 0.09 -13.80
CA ARG A 123 1.26 -1.22 -14.31
C ARG A 123 -0.25 -1.37 -14.48
N VAL A 124 -1.03 -0.98 -13.47
CA VAL A 124 -2.49 -1.04 -13.52
C VAL A 124 -3.01 -0.25 -14.72
N LEU A 125 -2.50 0.95 -14.96
CA LEU A 125 -2.86 1.78 -16.12
C LEU A 125 -2.53 1.10 -17.45
N LYS A 126 -1.38 0.45 -17.55
CA LYS A 126 -1.03 -0.35 -18.74
C LYS A 126 -2.03 -1.48 -18.97
N ASP A 127 -2.41 -2.19 -17.91
CA ASP A 127 -3.39 -3.28 -18.01
C ASP A 127 -4.80 -2.78 -18.37
N VAL A 128 -5.23 -1.65 -17.81
CA VAL A 128 -6.50 -1.01 -18.18
C VAL A 128 -6.47 -0.53 -19.64
N SER A 129 -5.35 0.04 -20.08
CA SER A 129 -5.16 0.49 -21.47
C SER A 129 -5.29 -0.67 -22.46
N ILE A 130 -4.64 -1.80 -22.16
CA ILE A 130 -4.75 -3.03 -22.95
C ILE A 130 -6.19 -3.55 -22.97
N SER A 131 -6.86 -3.58 -21.82
CA SER A 131 -8.25 -4.07 -21.69
C SER A 131 -9.27 -3.20 -22.43
N CYS A 132 -9.04 -1.89 -22.51
CA CYS A 132 -9.89 -0.94 -23.22
C CYS A 132 -9.59 -0.85 -24.73
N GLY A 133 -8.47 -1.43 -25.16
CA GLY A 133 -7.83 -1.16 -26.45
C GLY A 133 -7.03 0.14 -26.37
N GLU A 134 -5.71 0.06 -26.51
CA GLU A 134 -4.78 1.18 -26.23
C GLU A 134 -5.18 2.47 -26.96
N ASN A 135 -5.51 2.37 -28.25
CA ASN A 135 -5.93 3.51 -29.07
C ASN A 135 -7.27 4.13 -28.60
N ASN A 136 -8.17 3.33 -28.02
CA ASN A 136 -9.46 3.81 -27.52
C ASN A 136 -9.28 4.58 -26.21
N LEU A 137 -8.49 4.07 -25.27
CA LEU A 137 -8.26 4.79 -24.02
C LEU A 137 -7.41 6.05 -24.24
N MET A 138 -6.54 6.07 -25.26
CA MET A 138 -5.78 7.26 -25.62
C MET A 138 -6.66 8.39 -26.15
N SER A 139 -7.69 8.07 -26.93
CA SER A 139 -8.69 9.05 -27.39
C SER A 139 -9.76 9.38 -26.33
N GLY A 140 -9.85 8.56 -25.29
CA GLY A 140 -10.78 8.71 -24.17
C GLY A 140 -12.05 7.89 -24.38
N ILE A 141 -12.51 7.24 -23.31
CA ILE A 141 -13.77 6.48 -23.32
C ILE A 141 -14.65 6.87 -22.12
N PRO A 142 -15.98 6.74 -22.24
CA PRO A 142 -16.89 7.02 -21.13
C PRO A 142 -16.55 6.20 -19.89
N LEU A 143 -16.64 6.82 -18.70
CA LEU A 143 -16.40 6.17 -17.40
C LEU A 143 -17.22 4.89 -17.23
N ALA A 144 -18.46 4.87 -17.74
CA ALA A 144 -19.33 3.68 -17.79
C ALA A 144 -18.67 2.45 -18.44
N ARG A 145 -17.75 2.67 -19.38
CA ARG A 145 -17.02 1.61 -20.09
C ARG A 145 -15.69 1.28 -19.43
N VAL A 146 -15.12 2.21 -18.66
CA VAL A 146 -13.87 2.00 -17.91
C VAL A 146 -14.11 1.14 -16.68
N ILE A 147 -15.15 1.45 -15.89
CA ILE A 147 -15.44 0.78 -14.61
C ILE A 147 -15.49 -0.76 -14.74
N PRO A 148 -16.24 -1.35 -15.70
CA PRO A 148 -16.28 -2.81 -15.85
C PRO A 148 -14.93 -3.43 -16.20
N ARG A 149 -14.04 -2.68 -16.86
CA ARG A 149 -12.68 -3.15 -17.22
C ARG A 149 -11.78 -3.17 -16.00
N ILE A 150 -11.87 -2.14 -15.15
CA ILE A 150 -11.17 -2.10 -13.87
C ILE A 150 -11.62 -3.28 -12.98
N ALA A 151 -12.93 -3.52 -12.88
CA ALA A 151 -13.47 -4.64 -12.11
C ALA A 151 -12.96 -6.01 -12.62
N HIS A 152 -12.92 -6.20 -13.94
CA HIS A 152 -12.38 -7.44 -14.52
C HIS A 152 -10.88 -7.63 -14.23
N ILE A 153 -10.10 -6.53 -14.25
CA ILE A 153 -8.68 -6.57 -13.89
C ILE A 153 -8.53 -6.90 -12.41
N SER A 154 -9.32 -6.31 -11.51
CA SER A 154 -9.26 -6.61 -10.07
C SER A 154 -9.54 -8.07 -9.76
N ASP A 155 -10.52 -8.69 -10.42
CA ASP A 155 -10.78 -10.13 -10.27
C ASP A 155 -9.56 -10.96 -10.70
N SER A 156 -8.91 -10.52 -11.77
CA SER A 156 -7.67 -11.12 -12.26
C SER A 156 -6.48 -10.89 -11.32
N LEU A 157 -6.49 -9.88 -10.42
CA LEU A 157 -5.44 -9.65 -9.42
C LEU A 157 -5.48 -10.68 -8.29
N ILE A 158 -6.70 -11.13 -7.95
CA ILE A 158 -6.95 -12.03 -6.83
C ILE A 158 -6.69 -13.50 -7.24
N GLY A 159 -6.73 -13.80 -8.54
CA GLY A 159 -6.44 -15.12 -9.10
C GLY A 159 -4.98 -15.58 -8.93
N GLU A 160 -4.80 -16.89 -8.68
CA GLU A 160 -3.54 -17.47 -8.20
C GLU A 160 -2.31 -17.20 -9.09
N ASP A 161 -2.50 -17.16 -10.40
CA ASP A 161 -1.43 -16.96 -11.40
C ASP A 161 -0.95 -15.49 -11.51
N ASN A 162 -1.76 -14.54 -11.05
CA ASN A 162 -1.50 -13.10 -11.19
C ASN A 162 -1.14 -12.40 -9.87
N ARG A 163 -1.37 -13.04 -8.71
CA ARG A 163 -0.98 -12.52 -7.38
C ARG A 163 0.49 -12.12 -7.34
N PHE A 164 1.35 -12.83 -8.07
CA PHE A 164 2.78 -12.56 -8.13
C PHE A 164 3.17 -11.40 -9.03
N ARG A 165 2.30 -10.92 -9.93
CA ARG A 165 2.69 -9.92 -10.94
C ARG A 165 2.97 -8.56 -10.32
N TYR A 166 2.12 -8.10 -9.39
CA TYR A 166 2.28 -6.79 -8.75
C TYR A 166 3.27 -6.82 -7.59
N ILE A 167 3.33 -7.94 -6.86
CA ILE A 167 4.38 -8.19 -5.86
C ILE A 167 5.76 -8.22 -6.52
N ARG A 168 5.89 -8.82 -7.72
CA ARG A 168 7.16 -8.84 -8.44
C ARG A 168 7.60 -7.45 -8.89
N ILE A 169 6.67 -6.56 -9.20
CA ILE A 169 7.00 -5.17 -9.56
C ILE A 169 7.69 -4.49 -8.40
N THR A 170 7.11 -4.53 -7.20
CA THR A 170 7.70 -3.89 -6.03
C THR A 170 9.05 -4.52 -5.67
N ARG A 171 9.17 -5.86 -5.73
CA ARG A 171 10.44 -6.57 -5.48
C ARG A 171 11.55 -6.26 -6.50
N SER A 172 11.19 -5.82 -7.71
CA SER A 172 12.17 -5.51 -8.75
C SER A 172 12.72 -4.08 -8.72
N ILE A 173 12.24 -3.26 -7.78
CA ILE A 173 12.66 -1.86 -7.62
C ILE A 173 13.99 -1.83 -6.86
N PRO A 174 15.08 -1.30 -7.44
CA PRO A 174 16.39 -1.26 -6.80
C PRO A 174 16.38 -0.51 -5.46
N GLU A 175 15.60 0.57 -5.36
CA GLU A 175 15.47 1.38 -4.15
C GLU A 175 14.86 0.57 -2.99
N VAL A 176 13.93 -0.35 -3.29
CA VAL A 176 13.34 -1.26 -2.30
C VAL A 176 14.42 -2.20 -1.76
N GLU A 177 15.22 -2.82 -2.64
CA GLU A 177 16.32 -3.71 -2.25
C GLU A 177 17.39 -2.98 -1.43
N GLN A 178 17.77 -1.77 -1.86
CA GLN A 178 18.74 -0.93 -1.17
C GLN A 178 18.24 -0.55 0.23
N PHE A 179 16.97 -0.15 0.35
CA PHE A 179 16.38 0.18 1.64
C PHE A 179 16.46 -0.99 2.61
N PHE A 180 16.04 -2.19 2.20
CA PHE A 180 16.11 -3.36 3.07
C PHE A 180 17.54 -3.74 3.41
N THR A 181 18.48 -3.65 2.45
CA THR A 181 19.90 -3.91 2.70
C THR A 181 20.46 -2.98 3.79
N LEU A 182 20.14 -1.69 3.70
CA LEU A 182 20.54 -0.72 4.72
C LEU A 182 19.89 -1.02 6.07
N LEU A 183 18.59 -1.31 6.09
CA LEU A 183 17.85 -1.67 7.30
C LEU A 183 18.52 -2.84 8.03
N TYR A 184 18.76 -3.96 7.32
CA TYR A 184 19.42 -5.15 7.88
C TYR A 184 20.88 -4.91 8.29
N SER A 185 21.59 -3.97 7.65
CA SER A 185 22.96 -3.61 8.05
C SER A 185 23.02 -2.71 9.28
N SER A 186 21.92 -2.01 9.59
CA SER A 186 21.83 -1.04 10.69
C SER A 186 21.22 -1.63 11.97
N THR A 187 20.50 -2.75 11.87
CA THR A 187 20.03 -3.52 13.02
C THR A 187 21.20 -4.28 13.65
N PRO A 188 21.53 -4.04 14.94
CA PRO A 188 22.53 -4.83 15.65
C PRO A 188 22.14 -6.32 15.64
N VAL A 189 23.12 -7.20 15.44
CA VAL A 189 22.98 -8.67 15.57
C VAL A 189 23.08 -9.06 17.03
#